data_AF-A0AAU0W1S1-F1
#
_entry.id   AF-A0AAU0W1S1-F1
#
_cell.length_a   1.000
_cell.length_b   1.000
_cell.length_c   1.000
_cell.angle_alpha   90.00
_cell.angle_beta   90.00
_cell.angle_gamma   90.00
#
_symmetry.space_group_name_H-M   'P 1'
#
loop_
_entity.id
_entity.type
_entity.pdbx_description
1 polymer ?
#
loop_
_entity_poly.entity_id
_entity_poly.type
_entity_poly.pdbx_seq_one_letter_code
_entity_poly.pdbx_strand_id
1 'polypeptide(L)'
;MPLTRRRSLAVTAALAAVCCAALTRPTPAAADAATDRAALARWWAPVNFQDVDSTGETALGGKSDYITSYDYDGDLNGRNNWENTSQFPLAAHVYYSVVQTPTFSYLLYMYFHPRDWSDGVLDNYQEDLTEHENDAEGVLVVVADDGSAHGQLKAAITVAHSNFYSWVPSGSDFSSGQESVDGTLKLQGDPHDDGHGRPFTTQQPNTHAAWAEGYLSQERSQYASGDGIVYYPGGTAEVPSGANDRDVQYTLTDIFAADGMWANRTLTTLFATTDNFAGDDSSDPYGARCGAGGVLGPANGACDTDAANPPWAWDDADDLPGRGYLATNPAELVWDYFDWSGKPSAPDLAYTWDQYNGITS
;
A
#
# COMPACT_ATOMS: atom_id res chain seq x y z
N MET A 1 -33.10 -96.62 -23.08
CA MET A 1 -34.37 -96.30 -22.39
C MET A 1 -34.35 -94.83 -22.00
N PRO A 2 -35.44 -94.09 -22.25
CA PRO A 2 -35.45 -92.62 -22.32
C PRO A 2 -35.76 -91.99 -20.95
N LEU A 3 -35.46 -90.70 -20.79
CA LEU A 3 -36.36 -89.75 -20.13
C LEU A 3 -35.89 -88.30 -20.33
N THR A 4 -36.68 -87.62 -21.15
CA THR A 4 -36.89 -86.18 -21.32
C THR A 4 -36.85 -85.31 -20.05
N ARG A 5 -36.35 -84.07 -20.18
CA ARG A 5 -37.06 -82.80 -19.86
C ARG A 5 -36.14 -81.61 -20.18
N ARG A 6 -36.49 -80.81 -21.20
CA ARG A 6 -37.33 -79.58 -21.19
C ARG A 6 -36.51 -78.30 -20.97
N ARG A 7 -36.44 -77.56 -22.08
CA ARG A 7 -36.22 -76.12 -22.30
C ARG A 7 -36.41 -75.20 -21.09
N SER A 8 -35.52 -74.21 -20.98
CA SER A 8 -35.85 -72.83 -20.63
C SER A 8 -34.77 -71.92 -21.24
N LEU A 9 -35.15 -71.18 -22.29
CA LEU A 9 -34.37 -70.03 -22.75
C LEU A 9 -34.55 -68.92 -21.73
N ALA A 10 -33.46 -68.44 -21.14
CA ALA A 10 -33.41 -67.12 -20.53
C ALA A 10 -32.58 -66.23 -21.47
N VAL A 11 -33.26 -65.37 -22.21
CA VAL A 11 -32.64 -64.27 -22.95
C VAL A 11 -32.45 -63.14 -21.95
N THR A 12 -31.23 -62.97 -21.44
CA THR A 12 -30.84 -61.79 -20.67
C THR A 12 -30.48 -60.68 -21.67
N ALA A 13 -31.38 -59.72 -21.83
CA ALA A 13 -31.08 -58.47 -22.52
C ALA A 13 -30.13 -57.64 -21.64
N ALA A 14 -28.86 -57.55 -22.01
CA ALA A 14 -27.92 -56.62 -21.42
C ALA A 14 -28.20 -55.22 -22.00
N LEU A 15 -28.91 -54.37 -21.25
CA LEU A 15 -28.89 -52.93 -21.51
C LEU A 15 -27.51 -52.40 -21.10
N ALA A 16 -26.71 -52.02 -22.09
CA ALA A 16 -25.55 -51.18 -21.88
C ALA A 16 -26.05 -49.76 -21.54
N ALA A 17 -26.13 -49.45 -20.25
CA ALA A 17 -26.22 -48.06 -19.80
C ALA A 17 -24.87 -47.41 -20.05
N VAL A 18 -24.75 -46.67 -21.15
CA VAL A 18 -23.65 -45.73 -21.35
C VAL A 18 -23.91 -44.57 -20.38
N CYS A 19 -23.34 -44.68 -19.18
CA CYS A 19 -23.16 -43.52 -18.31
C CYS A 19 -22.18 -42.59 -19.01
N CYS A 20 -22.70 -41.59 -19.72
CA CYS A 20 -21.97 -40.37 -19.99
C CYS A 20 -21.74 -39.69 -18.63
N ALA A 21 -20.70 -40.13 -17.91
CA ALA A 21 -20.12 -39.32 -16.85
C ALA A 21 -19.58 -38.07 -17.54
N ALA A 22 -20.32 -36.97 -17.46
CA ALA A 22 -19.77 -35.66 -17.72
C ALA A 22 -18.57 -35.54 -16.78
N LEU A 23 -17.37 -35.57 -17.34
CA LEU A 23 -16.15 -35.17 -16.66
C LEU A 23 -16.33 -33.68 -16.34
N THR A 24 -16.92 -33.38 -15.18
CA THR A 24 -16.78 -32.07 -14.58
C THR A 24 -15.29 -31.89 -14.32
N ARG A 25 -14.65 -31.04 -15.12
CA ARG A 25 -13.30 -30.58 -14.81
C ARG A 25 -13.36 -30.01 -13.39
N PRO A 26 -12.45 -30.38 -12.49
CA PRO A 26 -12.32 -29.62 -11.27
C PRO A 26 -12.04 -28.17 -11.68
N THR A 27 -12.59 -27.21 -10.95
CA THR A 27 -12.14 -25.82 -10.97
C THR A 27 -11.06 -25.66 -9.89
N PRO A 28 -9.76 -25.81 -10.21
CA PRO A 28 -8.69 -25.21 -9.42
C PRO A 28 -8.17 -23.99 -10.19
N ALA A 29 -8.37 -22.78 -9.67
CA ALA A 29 -7.72 -21.58 -10.21
C ALA A 29 -7.86 -20.34 -9.31
N ALA A 30 -8.99 -20.15 -8.61
CA ALA A 30 -9.25 -18.87 -7.93
C ALA A 30 -8.45 -18.70 -6.62
N ALA A 31 -8.34 -19.76 -5.81
CA ALA A 31 -7.60 -19.71 -4.54
C ALA A 31 -6.08 -19.69 -4.74
N ASP A 32 -5.59 -20.40 -5.77
CA ASP A 32 -4.17 -20.38 -6.15
C ASP A 32 -3.77 -18.98 -6.62
N ALA A 33 -4.58 -18.35 -7.50
CA ALA A 33 -4.27 -17.00 -8.00
C ALA A 33 -4.31 -15.91 -6.91
N ALA A 34 -5.22 -15.98 -5.94
CA ALA A 34 -5.26 -15.04 -4.82
C ALA A 34 -4.04 -15.20 -3.90
N THR A 35 -3.65 -16.45 -3.63
CA THR A 35 -2.45 -16.77 -2.86
C THR A 35 -1.19 -16.31 -3.58
N ASP A 36 -1.13 -16.47 -4.91
CA ASP A 36 -0.01 -16.04 -5.75
C ASP A 36 0.14 -14.51 -5.74
N ARG A 37 -0.96 -13.75 -5.83
CA ARG A 37 -0.91 -12.28 -5.74
C ARG A 37 -0.45 -11.80 -4.37
N ALA A 38 -0.95 -12.40 -3.29
CA ALA A 38 -0.50 -12.07 -1.94
C ALA A 38 0.98 -12.43 -1.72
N ALA A 39 1.44 -13.55 -2.28
CA ALA A 39 2.85 -13.95 -2.23
C ALA A 39 3.74 -12.99 -3.04
N LEU A 40 3.29 -12.53 -4.21
CA LEU A 40 4.01 -11.54 -5.02
C LEU A 40 4.09 -10.18 -4.32
N ALA A 41 2.99 -9.71 -3.73
CA ALA A 41 2.99 -8.49 -2.91
C ALA A 41 3.93 -8.65 -1.70
N ARG A 42 3.88 -9.78 -0.99
CA ARG A 42 4.82 -10.04 0.11
C ARG A 42 6.28 -10.09 -0.36
N TRP A 43 6.55 -10.61 -1.55
CA TRP A 43 7.90 -10.65 -2.11
C TRP A 43 8.43 -9.23 -2.37
N TRP A 44 7.68 -8.37 -3.04
CA TRP A 44 8.16 -7.01 -3.35
C TRP A 44 7.81 -5.94 -2.31
N ALA A 45 7.29 -6.34 -1.15
CA ALA A 45 6.94 -5.43 -0.07
C ALA A 45 8.15 -4.58 0.34
N PRO A 46 8.01 -3.25 0.47
CA PRO A 46 9.15 -2.37 0.73
C PRO A 46 9.75 -2.57 2.12
N VAL A 47 11.06 -2.37 2.24
CA VAL A 47 11.62 -1.93 3.53
C VAL A 47 11.40 -0.42 3.59
N ASN A 48 10.92 0.11 4.71
CA ASN A 48 10.70 1.53 4.88
C ASN A 48 11.51 2.08 6.04
N PHE A 49 12.29 3.13 5.79
CA PHE A 49 12.82 3.97 6.85
C PHE A 49 11.81 5.09 7.11
N GLN A 50 11.44 5.29 8.36
CA GLN A 50 10.64 6.43 8.78
C GLN A 50 11.54 7.30 9.65
N ASP A 51 11.84 8.51 9.22
CA ASP A 51 12.45 9.48 10.12
C ASP A 51 11.45 9.83 11.23
N VAL A 52 11.94 10.18 12.42
CA VAL A 52 11.07 10.42 13.57
C VAL A 52 11.50 11.68 14.27
N ASP A 53 10.60 12.66 14.40
CA ASP A 53 10.82 13.81 15.27
C ASP A 53 10.19 13.53 16.64
N SER A 54 11.02 13.59 17.68
CA SER A 54 10.59 13.38 19.07
C SER A 54 10.34 14.68 19.84
N THR A 55 10.44 15.83 19.17
CA THR A 55 10.37 17.16 19.78
C THR A 55 8.98 17.78 19.69
N GLY A 56 8.65 18.66 20.65
CA GLY A 56 7.30 19.22 20.76
C GLY A 56 6.27 18.26 21.38
N GLU A 57 5.13 18.79 21.80
CA GLU A 57 4.08 17.97 22.42
C GLU A 57 3.28 17.17 21.38
N THR A 58 3.21 17.68 20.15
CA THR A 58 2.54 17.04 19.00
C THR A 58 3.22 15.75 18.56
N ALA A 59 4.54 15.62 18.73
CA ALA A 59 5.33 14.42 18.45
C ALA A 59 4.96 13.19 19.29
N LEU A 60 4.45 13.40 20.51
CA LEU A 60 4.24 12.34 21.51
C LEU A 60 5.51 11.48 21.75
N GLY A 61 6.68 12.11 21.75
CA GLY A 61 7.97 11.41 21.86
C GLY A 61 8.33 10.59 20.62
N GLY A 62 7.87 11.02 19.44
CA GLY A 62 8.10 10.38 18.15
C GLY A 62 6.98 9.43 17.70
N LYS A 63 6.03 9.15 18.59
CA LYS A 63 4.94 8.21 18.32
C LYS A 63 4.00 8.68 17.20
N SER A 64 3.94 9.99 16.94
CA SER A 64 3.11 10.55 15.88
C SER A 64 3.57 10.16 14.48
N ASP A 65 4.85 9.81 14.30
CA ASP A 65 5.41 9.36 13.02
C ASP A 65 5.32 7.83 12.81
N TYR A 66 4.64 7.10 13.69
CA TYR A 66 4.64 5.63 13.60
C TYR A 66 3.62 5.15 12.56
N ILE A 67 4.08 4.29 11.65
CA ILE A 67 3.21 3.55 10.74
C ILE A 67 2.29 2.64 11.54
N THR A 68 0.99 2.69 11.27
CA THR A 68 -0.01 1.92 12.00
C THR A 68 -1.22 1.55 11.13
N SER A 69 -2.18 0.84 11.72
CA SER A 69 -3.50 0.57 11.12
C SER A 69 -4.37 1.84 11.09
N TYR A 70 -5.20 2.05 10.06
CA TYR A 70 -6.23 3.10 10.09
C TYR A 70 -7.30 2.89 11.16
N ASP A 71 -7.38 1.68 11.72
CA ASP A 71 -8.31 1.24 12.77
C ASP A 71 -7.53 0.73 13.99
N TYR A 72 -6.45 1.43 14.36
CA TYR A 72 -5.53 0.97 15.41
C TYR A 72 -6.17 0.91 16.81
N ASP A 73 -7.26 1.62 17.02
CA ASP A 73 -8.06 1.66 18.25
C ASP A 73 -9.38 0.88 18.15
N GLY A 74 -9.77 0.43 16.96
CA GLY A 74 -10.84 -0.54 16.71
C GLY A 74 -12.25 0.05 16.67
N ASP A 75 -12.40 1.35 16.43
CA ASP A 75 -13.71 2.03 16.38
C ASP A 75 -14.17 2.46 14.98
N LEU A 76 -13.33 2.28 13.95
CA LEU A 76 -13.54 2.73 12.56
C LEU A 76 -14.00 4.19 12.46
N ASN A 77 -13.36 5.06 13.24
CA ASN A 77 -13.60 6.49 13.23
C ASN A 77 -12.30 7.24 12.92
N GLY A 78 -12.24 7.87 11.74
CA GLY A 78 -11.07 8.65 11.35
C GLY A 78 -10.98 10.01 12.04
N ARG A 79 -12.06 10.44 12.72
CA ARG A 79 -12.20 11.80 13.31
C ARG A 79 -11.67 11.95 14.74
N ASN A 80 -11.12 10.89 15.30
CA ASN A 80 -10.54 10.85 16.65
C ASN A 80 -9.21 10.07 16.69
N ASN A 81 -8.66 9.74 15.54
CA ASN A 81 -7.34 9.17 15.37
C ASN A 81 -6.24 10.11 15.90
N TRP A 82 -6.40 11.43 15.83
CA TRP A 82 -5.44 12.36 16.43
C TRP A 82 -5.41 12.17 17.96
N GLU A 83 -6.55 12.25 18.64
CA GLU A 83 -6.63 12.17 20.12
C GLU A 83 -6.24 10.78 20.63
N ASN A 84 -6.60 9.74 19.89
CA ASN A 84 -6.36 8.35 20.26
C ASN A 84 -4.90 7.91 20.07
N THR A 85 -4.09 8.66 19.29
CA THR A 85 -2.69 8.32 19.02
C THR A 85 -1.90 8.06 20.31
N SER A 86 -2.10 8.89 21.34
CA SER A 86 -1.39 8.76 22.62
C SER A 86 -1.89 7.59 23.49
N GLN A 87 -3.10 7.09 23.24
CA GLN A 87 -3.84 6.19 24.14
C GLN A 87 -3.73 4.71 23.75
N PHE A 88 -3.42 4.42 22.48
CA PHE A 88 -3.42 3.06 21.94
C PHE A 88 -2.05 2.63 21.42
N PRO A 89 -1.72 1.32 21.39
CA PRO A 89 -0.52 0.84 20.70
C PRO A 89 -0.64 1.05 19.19
N LEU A 90 0.44 1.54 18.57
CA LEU A 90 0.51 1.72 17.11
C LEU A 90 1.29 0.55 16.52
N ALA A 91 0.58 -0.57 16.32
CA ALA A 91 1.16 -1.75 15.71
C ALA A 91 1.29 -1.52 14.20
N ALA A 92 2.43 -1.88 13.62
CA ALA A 92 2.75 -1.53 12.25
C ALA A 92 1.96 -2.38 11.22
N HIS A 93 1.14 -1.69 10.43
CA HIS A 93 0.41 -2.25 9.29
C HIS A 93 0.76 -1.46 8.04
N VAL A 94 1.07 -2.17 6.95
CA VAL A 94 1.20 -1.57 5.61
C VAL A 94 0.08 -2.13 4.76
N TYR A 95 -0.70 -1.24 4.17
CA TYR A 95 -1.82 -1.63 3.33
C TYR A 95 -1.32 -1.90 1.92
N TYR A 96 -1.87 -2.92 1.25
CA TYR A 96 -1.49 -3.20 -0.13
C TYR A 96 -2.69 -3.50 -1.03
N SER A 97 -2.50 -3.27 -2.31
CA SER A 97 -3.37 -3.78 -3.37
C SER A 97 -2.56 -4.25 -4.56
N VAL A 98 -3.14 -5.15 -5.34
CA VAL A 98 -2.52 -5.71 -6.56
C VAL A 98 -3.42 -5.42 -7.74
N VAL A 99 -2.86 -4.85 -8.80
CA VAL A 99 -3.47 -4.72 -10.13
C VAL A 99 -2.56 -5.43 -11.13
N GLN A 100 -3.12 -6.12 -12.11
CA GLN A 100 -2.35 -6.90 -13.09
C GLN A 100 -2.91 -6.72 -14.51
N THR A 101 -1.98 -6.67 -15.46
CA THR A 101 -2.20 -6.90 -16.89
C THR A 101 -1.48 -8.19 -17.27
N PRO A 102 -1.55 -8.67 -18.53
CA PRO A 102 -0.76 -9.81 -18.97
C PRO A 102 0.75 -9.59 -18.93
N THR A 103 1.21 -8.34 -18.78
CA THR A 103 2.62 -7.96 -18.91
C THR A 103 3.22 -7.38 -17.64
N PHE A 104 2.40 -6.83 -16.74
CA PHE A 104 2.86 -6.21 -15.51
C PHE A 104 1.95 -6.54 -14.32
N SER A 105 2.57 -6.61 -13.16
CA SER A 105 1.90 -6.48 -11.86
C SER A 105 2.28 -5.14 -11.25
N TYR A 106 1.27 -4.47 -10.72
CA TYR A 106 1.35 -3.18 -10.07
C TYR A 106 0.97 -3.40 -8.60
N LEU A 107 1.95 -3.22 -7.71
CA LEU A 107 1.83 -3.52 -6.29
C LEU A 107 1.86 -2.21 -5.53
N LEU A 108 0.69 -1.73 -5.12
CA LEU A 108 0.57 -0.48 -4.38
C LEU A 108 0.69 -0.80 -2.89
N TYR A 109 1.52 -0.04 -2.18
CA TYR A 109 1.67 -0.06 -0.73
C TYR A 109 1.37 1.31 -0.16
N MET A 110 0.63 1.34 0.95
CA MET A 110 0.23 2.55 1.65
C MET A 110 0.66 2.46 3.11
N TYR A 111 1.33 3.52 3.55
CA TYR A 111 1.70 3.81 4.92
C TYR A 111 0.64 4.74 5.51
N PHE A 112 0.15 4.42 6.71
CA PHE A 112 -0.84 5.24 7.39
C PHE A 112 -0.25 5.77 8.69
N HIS A 113 -0.44 7.07 8.92
CA HIS A 113 -0.09 7.74 10.17
C HIS A 113 -1.35 8.41 10.75
N PRO A 114 -1.59 8.37 12.08
CA PRO A 114 -2.79 8.97 12.65
C PRO A 114 -2.81 10.51 12.59
N ARG A 115 -1.66 11.14 12.33
CA ARG A 115 -1.44 12.59 12.41
C ARG A 115 -0.53 13.01 11.27
N ASP A 116 -0.88 14.04 10.52
CA ASP A 116 0.06 14.90 9.79
C ASP A 116 0.28 16.15 10.67
N TRP A 117 1.50 16.31 11.19
CA TRP A 117 1.77 17.20 12.31
C TRP A 117 3.06 17.97 12.14
N SER A 118 3.20 19.15 12.75
CA SER A 118 4.47 19.90 12.78
C SER A 118 4.84 20.29 14.23
N ASP A 119 6.13 20.53 14.48
CA ASP A 119 6.62 21.06 15.76
C ASP A 119 6.57 22.60 15.82
N GLY A 120 6.24 23.25 14.68
CA GLY A 120 6.08 24.69 14.52
C GLY A 120 7.39 25.49 14.56
N VAL A 121 8.56 24.87 14.43
CA VAL A 121 9.84 25.61 14.39
C VAL A 121 9.98 26.30 13.02
N LEU A 122 9.82 27.63 13.02
CA LEU A 122 9.85 28.57 11.88
C LEU A 122 11.12 28.56 10.98
N ASP A 123 12.05 27.62 11.14
CA ASP A 123 13.31 27.52 10.38
C ASP A 123 13.26 26.44 9.27
N ASN A 124 12.31 25.49 9.34
CA ASN A 124 12.26 24.39 8.38
C ASN A 124 11.34 24.74 7.20
N TYR A 125 11.89 25.40 6.17
CA TYR A 125 11.18 25.73 4.91
C TYR A 125 10.69 24.49 4.12
N GLN A 126 10.98 23.28 4.60
CA GLN A 126 10.58 22.01 3.98
C GLN A 126 9.35 21.36 4.64
N GLU A 127 8.91 21.85 5.81
CA GLU A 127 7.68 21.35 6.41
C GLU A 127 6.49 22.06 5.78
N ASP A 128 5.56 21.28 5.24
CA ASP A 128 4.20 21.79 5.07
C ASP A 128 3.68 22.15 6.47
N LEU A 129 3.24 23.38 6.63
CA LEU A 129 2.79 23.89 7.93
C LEU A 129 1.28 23.64 8.11
N THR A 130 0.63 22.95 7.17
CA THR A 130 -0.76 22.53 7.32
C THR A 130 -0.82 21.17 7.97
N GLU A 131 -1.38 21.12 9.17
CA GLU A 131 -1.59 19.87 9.91
C GLU A 131 -2.97 19.30 9.55
N HIS A 132 -3.11 17.98 9.60
CA HIS A 132 -4.41 17.34 9.51
C HIS A 132 -4.46 15.99 10.21
N GLU A 133 -5.67 15.58 10.55
CA GLU A 133 -5.91 14.26 11.10
C GLU A 133 -5.85 13.19 10.00
N ASN A 134 -5.21 12.07 10.35
CA ASN A 134 -4.82 11.02 9.43
C ASN A 134 -3.80 11.50 8.41
N ASP A 135 -3.02 10.57 7.92
CA ASP A 135 -2.16 10.78 6.77
C ASP A 135 -1.94 9.44 6.07
N ALA A 136 -1.81 9.49 4.75
CA ALA A 136 -1.60 8.31 3.94
C ALA A 136 -0.71 8.65 2.76
N GLU A 137 0.46 8.03 2.76
CA GLU A 137 1.50 8.14 1.74
C GLU A 137 1.89 6.72 1.28
N GLY A 138 2.77 6.57 0.29
CA GLY A 138 3.16 5.23 -0.11
C GLY A 138 3.99 5.10 -1.36
N VAL A 139 3.91 3.91 -1.96
CA VAL A 139 4.68 3.54 -3.15
C VAL A 139 3.92 2.54 -4.03
N LEU A 140 3.89 2.82 -5.32
CA LEU A 140 3.56 1.84 -6.36
C LEU A 140 4.83 1.16 -6.83
N VAL A 141 4.88 -0.17 -6.76
CA VAL A 141 5.99 -0.99 -7.27
C VAL A 141 5.55 -1.67 -8.58
N VAL A 142 6.37 -1.52 -9.62
CA VAL A 142 6.08 -2.01 -10.98
C VAL A 142 6.95 -3.22 -11.29
N VAL A 143 6.30 -4.37 -11.53
CA VAL A 143 6.96 -5.65 -11.78
C VAL A 143 6.53 -6.18 -13.13
N ALA A 144 7.47 -6.36 -14.05
CA ALA A 144 7.21 -7.03 -15.32
C ALA A 144 7.05 -8.54 -15.10
N ASP A 145 6.06 -9.14 -15.75
CA ASP A 145 5.97 -10.60 -15.85
C ASP A 145 7.03 -11.10 -16.83
N ASP A 146 8.01 -11.86 -16.32
CA ASP A 146 9.05 -12.52 -17.09
C ASP A 146 8.90 -14.07 -17.09
N GLY A 147 7.77 -14.57 -16.59
CA GLY A 147 7.46 -15.98 -16.40
C GLY A 147 8.10 -16.62 -15.17
N SER A 148 8.85 -15.88 -14.36
CA SER A 148 9.32 -16.33 -13.04
C SER A 148 8.24 -16.14 -11.97
N ALA A 149 8.44 -16.76 -10.80
CA ALA A 149 7.49 -16.67 -9.69
C ALA A 149 7.33 -15.25 -9.12
N HIS A 150 8.33 -14.39 -9.31
CA HIS A 150 8.38 -13.05 -8.72
C HIS A 150 8.48 -11.95 -9.77
N GLY A 151 8.56 -12.27 -11.06
CA GLY A 151 8.76 -11.29 -12.11
C GLY A 151 10.07 -10.51 -11.96
N GLN A 152 10.17 -9.40 -12.70
CA GLN A 152 11.30 -8.48 -12.65
C GLN A 152 10.85 -7.09 -12.20
N LEU A 153 11.43 -6.58 -11.11
CA LEU A 153 11.23 -5.20 -10.67
C LEU A 153 11.75 -4.21 -11.73
N LYS A 154 10.90 -3.29 -12.17
CA LYS A 154 11.21 -2.31 -13.25
C LYS A 154 11.27 -0.87 -12.76
N ALA A 155 10.39 -0.51 -11.83
CA ALA A 155 10.28 0.84 -11.31
C ALA A 155 9.53 0.86 -9.97
N ALA A 156 9.60 2.00 -9.29
CA ALA A 156 8.69 2.38 -8.22
C ALA A 156 8.27 3.85 -8.41
N ILE A 157 7.07 4.20 -7.96
CA ILE A 157 6.56 5.57 -7.92
C ILE A 157 6.13 5.85 -6.48
N THR A 158 6.76 6.81 -5.81
CA THR A 158 6.43 7.16 -4.41
C THR A 158 5.55 8.39 -4.35
N VAL A 159 4.75 8.50 -3.29
CA VAL A 159 3.86 9.63 -3.04
C VAL A 159 4.47 10.53 -1.97
N ALA A 160 4.54 11.81 -2.26
CA ALA A 160 5.00 12.83 -1.34
C ALA A 160 4.07 14.05 -1.46
N HIS A 161 3.13 14.12 -0.52
CA HIS A 161 2.02 15.05 -0.51
C HIS A 161 1.17 14.90 -1.78
N SER A 162 1.14 15.94 -2.62
CA SER A 162 0.42 15.95 -3.90
C SER A 162 1.34 15.74 -5.10
N ASN A 163 2.53 15.14 -4.92
CA ASN A 163 3.48 14.89 -6.01
C ASN A 163 3.90 13.43 -6.04
N PHE A 164 4.12 12.90 -7.24
CA PHE A 164 4.71 11.58 -7.43
C PHE A 164 6.17 11.66 -7.86
N TYR A 165 6.98 10.72 -7.37
CA TYR A 165 8.40 10.63 -7.71
C TYR A 165 8.74 9.25 -8.27
N SER A 166 9.44 9.22 -9.39
CA SER A 166 9.71 8.03 -10.18
C SER A 166 11.12 7.49 -9.99
N TRP A 167 11.24 6.20 -9.72
CA TRP A 167 12.50 5.54 -9.40
C TRP A 167 12.68 4.28 -10.23
N VAL A 168 13.91 4.00 -10.67
CA VAL A 168 14.24 2.74 -11.34
C VAL A 168 15.39 2.03 -10.64
N PRO A 169 15.36 0.70 -10.46
CA PRO A 169 16.48 -0.03 -9.87
C PRO A 169 17.70 0.03 -10.77
N SER A 170 18.89 -0.18 -10.19
CA SER A 170 20.13 -0.21 -10.95
C SER A 170 20.06 -1.30 -12.05
N GLY A 171 20.30 -0.89 -13.30
CA GLY A 171 20.24 -1.79 -14.45
C GLY A 171 18.83 -2.01 -15.03
N SER A 172 17.82 -1.28 -14.56
CA SER A 172 16.52 -1.22 -15.25
C SER A 172 16.68 -0.68 -16.67
N ASP A 173 15.79 -1.11 -17.57
CA ASP A 173 15.65 -0.62 -18.94
C ASP A 173 14.57 0.47 -19.07
N PHE A 174 13.91 0.83 -17.96
CA PHE A 174 13.01 1.97 -17.89
C PHE A 174 13.81 3.27 -17.76
N SER A 175 13.33 4.32 -18.40
CA SER A 175 13.88 5.68 -18.34
C SER A 175 12.74 6.71 -18.29
N SER A 176 13.07 8.00 -18.16
CA SER A 176 12.07 9.09 -18.18
C SER A 176 11.19 9.02 -19.43
N GLY A 177 9.88 9.09 -19.22
CA GLY A 177 8.85 9.20 -20.25
C GLY A 177 8.33 10.64 -20.32
N GLN A 178 7.04 10.81 -20.08
CA GLN A 178 6.44 12.14 -19.89
C GLN A 178 6.86 12.74 -18.55
N GLU A 179 7.11 11.89 -17.54
CA GLU A 179 7.69 12.29 -16.25
C GLU A 179 9.18 11.95 -16.15
N SER A 180 9.88 12.65 -15.25
CA SER A 180 11.29 12.39 -14.98
C SER A 180 11.49 11.22 -14.02
N VAL A 181 12.46 10.35 -14.32
CA VAL A 181 13.04 9.46 -13.30
C VAL A 181 13.92 10.29 -12.37
N ASP A 182 13.52 10.39 -11.11
CA ASP A 182 14.17 11.18 -10.05
C ASP A 182 15.45 10.54 -9.53
N GLY A 183 15.59 9.22 -9.67
CA GLY A 183 16.81 8.55 -9.25
C GLY A 183 16.77 7.03 -9.28
N THR A 184 17.73 6.45 -8.58
CA THR A 184 17.87 5.00 -8.46
C THR A 184 17.07 4.49 -7.28
N LEU A 185 16.17 3.53 -7.53
CA LEU A 185 15.53 2.74 -6.48
C LEU A 185 16.59 1.81 -5.87
N LYS A 186 16.93 2.04 -4.62
CA LYS A 186 17.80 1.14 -3.87
C LYS A 186 17.02 -0.08 -3.41
N LEU A 187 17.76 -1.17 -3.23
CA LEU A 187 17.23 -2.39 -2.66
C LEU A 187 17.90 -2.67 -1.31
N GLN A 188 17.09 -3.06 -0.33
CA GLN A 188 17.52 -3.40 1.01
C GLN A 188 17.21 -4.86 1.31
N GLY A 189 18.18 -5.56 1.89
CA GLY A 189 17.98 -6.94 2.35
C GLY A 189 17.16 -6.96 3.64
N ASP A 190 16.28 -7.95 3.74
CA ASP A 190 15.42 -8.19 4.90
C ASP A 190 16.04 -9.26 5.83
N PRO A 191 16.37 -8.92 7.08
CA PRO A 191 16.98 -9.85 8.03
C PRO A 191 15.99 -10.92 8.55
N HIS A 192 14.69 -10.76 8.33
CA HIS A 192 13.64 -11.66 8.82
C HIS A 192 13.18 -12.71 7.81
N ASP A 193 13.65 -12.64 6.57
CA ASP A 193 13.29 -13.55 5.48
C ASP A 193 14.54 -14.10 4.75
N ASP A 194 14.44 -14.43 3.47
CA ASP A 194 15.51 -14.95 2.63
C ASP A 194 16.63 -13.95 2.29
N GLY A 195 16.54 -12.71 2.79
CA GLY A 195 17.52 -11.65 2.57
C GLY A 195 17.54 -11.10 1.15
N HIS A 196 16.53 -11.37 0.32
CA HIS A 196 16.47 -10.78 -1.01
C HIS A 196 16.32 -9.25 -0.94
N GLY A 197 16.73 -8.58 -2.02
CA GLY A 197 16.66 -7.12 -2.11
C GLY A 197 15.23 -6.64 -2.38
N ARG A 198 14.65 -5.94 -1.41
CA ARG A 198 13.32 -5.30 -1.49
C ARG A 198 13.45 -3.81 -1.80
N PRO A 199 12.47 -3.17 -2.48
CA PRO A 199 12.43 -1.72 -2.62
C PRO A 199 12.67 -1.03 -1.28
N PHE A 200 13.59 -0.07 -1.22
CA PHE A 200 13.88 0.66 0.00
C PHE A 200 13.31 2.08 -0.11
N THR A 201 12.30 2.38 0.69
CA THR A 201 11.68 3.71 0.78
C THR A 201 12.06 4.42 2.07
N THR A 202 11.82 5.71 2.09
CA THR A 202 12.05 6.60 3.22
C THR A 202 10.87 7.56 3.36
N GLN A 203 10.54 7.96 4.58
CA GLN A 203 9.55 8.99 4.89
C GLN A 203 10.18 10.04 5.80
N GLN A 204 9.90 11.31 5.53
CA GLN A 204 10.24 12.40 6.44
C GLN A 204 9.41 12.29 7.74
N PRO A 205 9.87 12.89 8.86
CA PRO A 205 9.03 12.99 10.04
C PRO A 205 7.92 14.00 9.77
N ASN A 206 6.98 14.15 10.70
CA ASN A 206 5.98 15.23 10.69
C ASN A 206 4.86 15.04 9.66
N THR A 207 5.15 15.24 8.38
CA THR A 207 4.15 15.26 7.28
C THR A 207 4.35 14.09 6.29
N HIS A 208 5.25 13.16 6.63
CA HIS A 208 5.40 11.79 6.09
C HIS A 208 5.57 11.58 4.58
N ALA A 209 5.84 12.62 3.79
CA ALA A 209 6.19 12.49 2.38
C ALA A 209 7.18 11.34 2.13
N ALA A 210 6.88 10.48 1.15
CA ALA A 210 7.63 9.27 0.87
C ALA A 210 8.48 9.36 -0.41
N TRP A 211 9.72 8.89 -0.31
CA TRP A 211 10.66 8.79 -1.42
C TRP A 211 11.38 7.44 -1.46
N ALA A 212 12.17 7.19 -2.51
CA ALA A 212 13.16 6.14 -2.46
C ALA A 212 14.30 6.51 -1.50
N GLU A 213 14.81 5.53 -0.74
CA GLU A 213 15.83 5.80 0.27
C GLU A 213 17.08 6.41 -0.37
N GLY A 214 17.51 7.52 0.24
CA GLY A 214 18.68 8.25 -0.16
C GLY A 214 18.38 9.36 -1.15
N TYR A 215 17.12 9.65 -1.48
CA TYR A 215 16.79 10.89 -2.18
C TYR A 215 17.17 12.11 -1.35
N LEU A 216 16.67 12.23 -0.11
CA LEU A 216 17.09 13.32 0.76
C LEU A 216 18.44 12.98 1.40
N SER A 217 19.42 13.83 1.12
CA SER A 217 20.76 13.71 1.71
C SER A 217 20.76 13.88 3.24
N GLN A 218 19.72 14.53 3.79
CA GLN A 218 19.51 14.75 5.22
C GLN A 218 19.06 13.47 5.94
N GLU A 219 18.11 12.72 5.36
CA GLU A 219 17.69 11.41 5.88
C GLU A 219 18.88 10.44 5.99
N ARG A 220 19.80 10.46 5.03
CA ARG A 220 21.04 9.65 5.11
C ARG A 220 21.92 10.01 6.31
N SER A 221 21.89 11.27 6.74
CA SER A 221 22.64 11.71 7.92
C SER A 221 21.91 11.35 9.21
N GLN A 222 20.57 11.39 9.24
CA GLN A 222 19.74 10.93 10.36
C GLN A 222 19.82 9.41 10.52
N TYR A 223 19.74 8.64 9.43
CA TYR A 223 20.04 7.20 9.43
C TYR A 223 21.39 6.88 10.07
N ALA A 224 22.41 7.71 9.81
CA ALA A 224 23.78 7.49 10.29
C ALA A 224 24.06 8.03 11.70
N SER A 225 23.23 8.93 12.25
CA SER A 225 23.56 9.67 13.48
C SER A 225 22.39 10.06 14.40
N GLY A 226 21.14 9.70 14.08
CA GLY A 226 19.93 10.20 14.74
C GLY A 226 18.81 9.17 14.99
N ASP A 227 17.60 9.70 15.10
CA ASP A 227 16.27 9.09 15.21
C ASP A 227 15.80 8.43 13.90
N GLY A 228 14.76 7.62 14.01
CA GLY A 228 14.08 6.95 12.90
C GLY A 228 13.84 5.44 13.14
N ILE A 229 12.83 4.91 12.48
CA ILE A 229 12.42 3.50 12.56
C ILE A 229 12.69 2.81 11.23
N VAL A 230 13.10 1.53 11.27
CA VAL A 230 13.17 0.71 10.05
C VAL A 230 12.14 -0.41 10.13
N TYR A 231 11.22 -0.36 9.18
CA TYR A 231 10.09 -1.25 9.03
C TYR A 231 10.39 -2.32 7.98
N TYR A 232 10.27 -3.59 8.36
CA TYR A 232 10.46 -4.77 7.52
C TYR A 232 9.14 -5.53 7.34
N PRO A 233 8.84 -6.06 6.14
CA PRO A 233 7.66 -6.91 5.96
C PRO A 233 7.80 -8.19 6.78
N GLY A 234 6.84 -8.44 7.67
CA GLY A 234 6.90 -9.53 8.64
C GLY A 234 5.64 -10.38 8.71
N GLY A 235 5.63 -11.31 9.67
CA GLY A 235 4.43 -12.10 10.03
C GLY A 235 3.64 -11.49 11.19
N THR A 236 4.13 -10.41 11.77
CA THR A 236 3.62 -9.78 12.98
C THR A 236 3.54 -8.27 12.76
N ALA A 237 2.49 -7.63 13.26
CA ALA A 237 2.44 -6.18 13.42
C ALA A 237 3.08 -5.81 14.76
N GLU A 238 4.32 -5.33 14.74
CA GLU A 238 5.05 -4.92 15.94
C GLU A 238 4.77 -3.44 16.26
N VAL A 239 4.82 -3.09 17.54
CA VAL A 239 4.82 -1.69 17.98
C VAL A 239 6.28 -1.29 18.15
N PRO A 240 6.76 -0.19 17.54
CA PRO A 240 8.13 0.26 17.74
C PRO A 240 8.44 0.45 19.23
N SER A 241 9.61 -0.02 19.66
CA SER A 241 10.05 0.09 21.06
C SER A 241 10.50 1.50 21.44
N GLY A 242 10.72 2.36 20.45
CA GLY A 242 11.00 3.78 20.60
C GLY A 242 11.31 4.46 19.25
N ALA A 243 11.55 5.77 19.28
CA ALA A 243 11.78 6.62 18.11
C ALA A 243 13.04 6.29 17.28
N ASN A 244 13.84 5.29 17.67
CA ASN A 244 15.05 4.89 16.96
C ASN A 244 15.11 3.36 16.76
N ASP A 245 13.94 2.71 16.65
CA ASP A 245 13.84 1.26 16.52
C ASP A 245 14.18 0.80 15.09
N ARG A 246 15.38 0.26 14.90
CA ARG A 246 15.89 -0.11 13.55
C ARG A 246 15.48 -1.51 13.12
N ASP A 247 14.56 -2.14 13.83
CA ASP A 247 14.16 -3.52 13.55
C ASP A 247 12.71 -3.77 13.95
N VAL A 248 11.76 -3.24 13.17
CA VAL A 248 10.32 -3.39 13.41
C VAL A 248 9.68 -4.15 12.26
N GLN A 249 8.96 -5.23 12.56
CA GLN A 249 8.14 -5.93 11.58
C GLN A 249 6.76 -5.29 11.44
N TYR A 250 6.33 -5.04 10.21
CA TYR A 250 4.95 -4.70 9.89
C TYR A 250 4.24 -5.90 9.26
N THR A 251 2.92 -5.99 9.43
CA THR A 251 2.11 -6.93 8.64
C THR A 251 1.54 -6.25 7.41
N LEU A 252 1.48 -6.98 6.29
CA LEU A 252 0.73 -6.56 5.12
C LEU A 252 -0.78 -6.77 5.35
N THR A 253 -1.57 -5.75 5.05
CA THR A 253 -3.04 -5.77 5.12
C THR A 253 -3.62 -5.53 3.74
N ASP A 254 -4.39 -6.47 3.22
CA ASP A 254 -5.04 -6.31 1.91
C ASP A 254 -6.14 -5.23 2.00
N ILE A 255 -6.05 -4.19 1.17
CA ILE A 255 -7.06 -3.11 1.06
C ILE A 255 -8.45 -3.69 0.77
N PHE A 256 -8.51 -4.80 0.04
CA PHE A 256 -9.72 -5.50 -0.36
C PHE A 256 -10.05 -6.71 0.54
N ALA A 257 -9.39 -6.86 1.69
CA ALA A 257 -9.80 -7.86 2.68
C ALA A 257 -11.31 -7.73 3.00
N ALA A 258 -11.92 -8.84 3.42
CA ALA A 258 -13.30 -8.81 3.91
C ALA A 258 -13.41 -7.81 5.07
N ASP A 259 -14.41 -6.92 4.99
CA ASP A 259 -14.59 -5.81 5.93
C ASP A 259 -13.35 -4.89 6.05
N GLY A 260 -12.48 -4.87 5.04
CA GLY A 260 -11.28 -4.04 4.96
C GLY A 260 -11.55 -2.62 4.46
N MET A 261 -10.48 -1.89 4.15
CA MET A 261 -10.53 -0.47 3.82
C MET A 261 -11.49 -0.17 2.66
N TRP A 262 -11.38 -0.90 1.55
CA TRP A 262 -12.24 -0.70 0.39
C TRP A 262 -13.70 -0.98 0.71
N ALA A 263 -14.01 -2.02 1.51
CA ALA A 263 -15.37 -2.34 1.91
C ALA A 263 -16.01 -1.23 2.78
N ASN A 264 -15.19 -0.57 3.61
CA ASN A 264 -15.61 0.52 4.50
C ASN A 264 -15.54 1.92 3.89
N ARG A 265 -15.14 2.10 2.62
CA ARG A 265 -14.97 3.43 2.00
C ARG A 265 -16.22 4.32 1.97
N THR A 266 -17.39 3.77 2.26
CA THR A 266 -18.65 4.53 2.36
C THR A 266 -19.10 4.75 3.82
N LEU A 267 -18.33 4.27 4.79
CA LEU A 267 -18.59 4.45 6.21
C LEU A 267 -18.16 5.86 6.62
N THR A 268 -19.14 6.72 6.89
CA THR A 268 -18.89 8.15 7.07
C THR A 268 -18.15 8.54 8.34
N THR A 269 -18.00 7.61 9.29
CA THR A 269 -17.13 7.81 10.46
C THR A 269 -15.67 7.64 10.10
N LEU A 270 -15.35 6.80 9.11
CA LEU A 270 -13.99 6.55 8.66
C LEU A 270 -13.59 7.39 7.44
N PHE A 271 -14.56 7.68 6.56
CA PHE A 271 -14.36 8.36 5.27
C PHE A 271 -15.37 9.50 5.11
N ALA A 272 -14.93 10.75 5.04
CA ALA A 272 -15.84 11.89 4.85
C ALA A 272 -16.48 11.87 3.46
N THR A 273 -15.68 11.50 2.47
CA THR A 273 -16.11 11.10 1.13
C THR A 273 -15.44 9.76 0.80
N THR A 274 -15.83 9.10 -0.29
CA THR A 274 -15.10 7.89 -0.72
C THR A 274 -13.63 8.14 -1.01
N ASP A 275 -13.23 9.39 -1.18
CA ASP A 275 -11.93 9.82 -1.67
C ASP A 275 -11.14 10.61 -0.60
N ASN A 276 -11.64 10.65 0.64
CA ASN A 276 -11.02 11.36 1.77
C ASN A 276 -11.31 10.61 3.07
N PHE A 277 -10.28 10.31 3.86
CA PHE A 277 -10.48 9.89 5.25
C PHE A 277 -11.25 10.99 5.99
N ALA A 278 -12.16 10.57 6.87
CA ALA A 278 -12.80 11.50 7.79
C ALA A 278 -11.73 11.98 8.76
N GLY A 279 -11.44 13.27 8.80
CA GLY A 279 -10.49 13.88 9.74
C GLY A 279 -11.10 15.13 10.37
N ASP A 280 -10.60 15.54 11.53
CA ASP A 280 -11.32 16.39 12.48
C ASP A 280 -12.09 17.55 11.82
N ASP A 281 -13.42 17.56 12.04
CA ASP A 281 -14.33 18.64 11.69
C ASP A 281 -14.73 19.46 12.93
N SER A 282 -14.09 19.20 14.07
CA SER A 282 -14.61 19.61 15.36
C SER A 282 -14.56 21.12 15.54
N SER A 283 -15.77 21.64 15.71
CA SER A 283 -16.02 22.89 16.41
C SER A 283 -15.81 22.75 17.94
N ASP A 284 -15.12 21.72 18.43
CA ASP A 284 -15.00 21.40 19.86
C ASP A 284 -14.28 22.53 20.62
N PRO A 285 -14.95 23.18 21.60
CA PRO A 285 -14.34 24.16 22.48
C PRO A 285 -13.54 23.55 23.65
N TYR A 286 -13.48 22.22 23.79
CA TYR A 286 -12.84 21.49 24.91
C TYR A 286 -11.94 20.30 24.50
N GLY A 287 -11.94 19.86 23.25
CA GLY A 287 -11.00 18.90 22.66
C GLY A 287 -9.74 19.57 22.12
N ALA A 288 -8.62 18.85 22.08
CA ALA A 288 -7.42 19.32 21.40
C ALA A 288 -7.69 19.28 19.89
N ARG A 289 -7.70 20.42 19.20
CA ARG A 289 -7.73 20.45 17.73
C ARG A 289 -6.46 19.81 17.18
N CYS A 290 -6.45 19.31 15.94
CA CYS A 290 -5.18 19.02 15.29
C CYS A 290 -4.27 20.28 15.35
N GLY A 291 -3.00 20.06 15.73
CA GLY A 291 -2.04 21.13 16.08
C GLY A 291 -2.12 21.74 17.49
N ALA A 292 -3.05 21.31 18.37
CA ALA A 292 -3.05 21.73 19.76
C ALA A 292 -1.92 21.04 20.55
N GLY A 293 -0.90 21.82 20.96
CA GLY A 293 0.26 21.34 21.74
C GLY A 293 1.63 21.72 21.15
N GLY A 294 1.70 22.26 19.93
CA GLY A 294 2.95 22.79 19.37
C GLY A 294 3.53 23.92 20.24
N VAL A 295 4.87 24.08 20.27
CA VAL A 295 5.55 25.11 21.08
C VAL A 295 5.10 26.53 20.69
N LEU A 296 4.53 26.71 19.50
CA LEU A 296 3.93 27.95 18.99
C LEU A 296 2.39 27.90 18.81
N GLY A 297 1.73 26.84 19.27
CA GLY A 297 0.39 26.47 18.78
C GLY A 297 0.46 25.78 17.40
N PRO A 298 -0.68 25.44 16.78
CA PRO A 298 -0.71 24.86 15.43
C PRO A 298 0.15 25.71 14.49
N ALA A 299 1.02 25.07 13.70
CA ALA A 299 1.83 25.77 12.71
C ALA A 299 0.87 26.57 11.80
N ASN A 300 0.93 27.91 11.87
CA ASN A 300 -0.04 28.83 11.24
C ASN A 300 -1.55 28.70 11.60
N GLY A 301 -1.97 27.75 12.42
CA GLY A 301 -3.37 27.64 12.88
C GLY A 301 -4.37 27.09 11.87
N ALA A 302 -3.91 26.47 10.77
CA ALA A 302 -4.76 25.78 9.82
C ALA A 302 -4.68 24.28 10.06
N CYS A 303 -5.80 23.71 10.49
CA CYS A 303 -6.04 22.28 10.58
C CYS A 303 -7.02 21.96 9.46
N ASP A 304 -6.56 21.29 8.39
CA ASP A 304 -7.42 21.02 7.24
C ASP A 304 -8.31 19.80 7.54
N THR A 305 -9.62 20.01 7.46
CA THR A 305 -10.62 18.96 7.69
C THR A 305 -10.68 18.02 6.49
N ASP A 306 -10.72 16.71 6.77
CA ASP A 306 -10.87 15.65 5.76
C ASP A 306 -9.79 15.67 4.65
N ALA A 307 -8.55 16.07 4.97
CA ALA A 307 -7.49 16.30 3.99
C ALA A 307 -6.79 15.02 3.48
N ALA A 308 -6.63 14.01 4.34
CA ALA A 308 -5.93 12.78 3.99
C ALA A 308 -6.68 11.97 2.92
N ASN A 309 -5.98 11.61 1.84
CA ASN A 309 -6.54 10.84 0.73
C ASN A 309 -6.16 9.35 0.87
N PRO A 310 -7.09 8.40 0.66
CA PRO A 310 -6.73 7.01 0.44
C PRO A 310 -6.04 6.81 -0.92
N PRO A 311 -5.43 5.64 -1.20
CA PRO A 311 -4.59 5.44 -2.37
C PRO A 311 -5.28 5.62 -3.72
N TRP A 312 -6.58 5.32 -3.79
CA TRP A 312 -7.39 5.53 -4.99
C TRP A 312 -7.83 6.98 -5.20
N ALA A 313 -7.34 7.90 -4.37
CA ALA A 313 -7.60 9.32 -4.44
C ALA A 313 -6.32 10.17 -4.41
N TRP A 314 -5.13 9.56 -4.41
CA TRP A 314 -3.86 10.29 -4.63
C TRP A 314 -3.76 10.80 -6.06
N ASP A 315 -3.09 11.93 -6.24
CA ASP A 315 -2.91 12.60 -7.53
C ASP A 315 -1.51 13.22 -7.59
N ASP A 316 -0.97 13.33 -8.80
CA ASP A 316 0.22 14.11 -9.07
C ASP A 316 -0.23 15.48 -9.59
N ALA A 317 0.08 16.54 -8.86
CA ALA A 317 -0.58 17.84 -9.06
C ALA A 317 -0.27 18.49 -10.42
N ASP A 318 0.78 18.03 -11.12
CA ASP A 318 1.26 18.60 -12.38
C ASP A 318 1.41 17.61 -13.54
N ASP A 319 0.78 16.44 -13.46
CA ASP A 319 0.81 15.43 -14.53
C ASP A 319 -0.44 15.44 -15.45
N LEU A 320 -0.50 14.46 -16.36
CA LEU A 320 -1.64 14.22 -17.25
C LEU A 320 -2.56 13.06 -16.82
N PRO A 321 -2.05 11.93 -16.29
CA PRO A 321 -2.88 10.96 -15.60
C PRO A 321 -3.80 11.62 -14.57
N GLY A 322 -4.94 10.98 -14.30
CA GLY A 322 -5.95 11.57 -13.41
C GLY A 322 -5.76 11.14 -11.96
N ARG A 323 -6.33 11.93 -11.05
CA ARG A 323 -6.54 11.52 -9.65
C ARG A 323 -6.98 10.07 -9.53
N GLY A 324 -6.28 9.33 -8.69
CA GLY A 324 -6.50 7.92 -8.38
C GLY A 324 -5.88 6.94 -9.39
N TYR A 325 -5.25 7.39 -10.46
CA TYR A 325 -4.69 6.50 -11.49
C TYR A 325 -3.58 5.61 -10.94
N LEU A 326 -2.83 6.07 -9.93
CA LEU A 326 -1.80 5.26 -9.27
C LEU A 326 -2.36 3.92 -8.73
N ALA A 327 -3.62 3.91 -8.26
CA ALA A 327 -4.30 2.69 -7.82
C ALA A 327 -5.22 2.09 -8.89
N THR A 328 -6.02 2.91 -9.57
CA THR A 328 -7.13 2.47 -10.42
C THR A 328 -6.76 2.25 -11.87
N ASN A 329 -5.73 2.93 -12.38
CA ASN A 329 -5.27 2.81 -13.77
C ASN A 329 -3.73 2.81 -13.88
N PRO A 330 -3.02 1.96 -13.10
CA PRO A 330 -1.57 2.05 -13.00
C PRO A 330 -0.86 1.69 -14.32
N ALA A 331 -1.51 0.96 -15.23
CA ALA A 331 -0.93 0.67 -16.54
C ALA A 331 -0.86 1.90 -17.45
N GLU A 332 -1.84 2.80 -17.35
CA GLU A 332 -1.82 4.08 -18.07
C GLU A 332 -0.76 5.01 -17.46
N LEU A 333 -0.78 5.17 -16.13
CA LEU A 333 0.18 5.99 -15.42
C LEU A 333 1.63 5.56 -15.69
N VAL A 334 1.95 4.27 -15.57
CA VAL A 334 3.30 3.75 -15.85
C VAL A 334 3.67 3.91 -17.33
N TRP A 335 2.71 3.75 -18.24
CA TRP A 335 2.95 4.00 -19.66
C TRP A 335 3.23 5.48 -19.92
N ASP A 336 2.61 6.42 -19.22
CA ASP A 336 2.95 7.84 -19.37
C ASP A 336 4.31 8.17 -18.74
N TYR A 337 4.55 7.72 -17.51
CA TYR A 337 5.70 8.11 -16.69
C TYR A 337 7.03 7.59 -17.23
N PHE A 338 7.06 6.37 -17.78
CA PHE A 338 8.31 5.72 -18.18
C PHE A 338 8.38 5.45 -19.68
N ASP A 339 9.58 5.54 -20.25
CA ASP A 339 9.91 5.00 -21.57
C ASP A 339 10.78 3.75 -21.44
N TRP A 340 10.68 2.83 -22.41
CA TRP A 340 11.51 1.62 -22.47
C TRP A 340 11.57 1.04 -23.88
N SER A 341 12.57 0.18 -24.12
CA SER A 341 12.72 -0.45 -25.43
C SER A 341 11.53 -1.35 -25.75
N GLY A 342 10.86 -1.08 -26.88
CA GLY A 342 9.69 -1.85 -27.30
C GLY A 342 8.38 -1.44 -26.60
N LYS A 343 8.35 -0.29 -25.91
CA LYS A 343 7.13 0.31 -25.38
C LYS A 343 6.03 0.36 -26.46
N PRO A 344 4.82 -0.14 -26.18
CA PRO A 344 3.71 -0.12 -27.13
C PRO A 344 3.25 1.33 -27.39
N SER A 345 2.56 1.55 -28.51
CA SER A 345 2.05 2.87 -28.87
C SER A 345 0.88 3.37 -28.02
N ALA A 346 0.37 2.53 -27.11
CA ALA A 346 -0.71 2.82 -26.17
C ALA A 346 -0.55 1.93 -24.92
N PRO A 347 -1.09 2.34 -23.75
CA PRO A 347 -1.03 1.53 -22.54
C PRO A 347 -1.76 0.18 -22.68
N ASP A 348 -1.27 -0.83 -21.95
CA ASP A 348 -1.93 -2.14 -21.86
C ASP A 348 -3.06 -2.08 -20.82
N LEU A 349 -4.27 -1.71 -21.27
CA LEU A 349 -5.45 -1.64 -20.42
C LEU A 349 -6.21 -2.97 -20.33
N ALA A 350 -5.62 -4.08 -20.79
CA ALA A 350 -6.23 -5.41 -20.73
C ALA A 350 -6.07 -6.02 -19.32
N TYR A 351 -6.53 -5.32 -18.28
CA TYR A 351 -6.41 -5.77 -16.90
C TYR A 351 -6.96 -7.20 -16.73
N THR A 352 -6.13 -8.07 -16.18
CA THR A 352 -6.48 -9.46 -15.81
C THR A 352 -6.92 -9.54 -14.35
N TRP A 353 -6.54 -8.55 -13.55
CA TRP A 353 -6.98 -8.39 -12.17
C TRP A 353 -6.95 -6.91 -11.79
N ASP A 354 -8.10 -6.36 -11.39
CA ASP A 354 -8.23 -4.98 -10.95
C ASP A 354 -9.52 -4.85 -10.13
N GLN A 355 -9.37 -4.92 -8.81
CA GLN A 355 -10.52 -4.88 -7.90
C GLN A 355 -11.15 -3.50 -7.79
N TYR A 356 -10.42 -2.41 -8.08
CA TYR A 356 -10.96 -1.06 -8.11
C TYR A 356 -11.99 -0.93 -9.24
N ASN A 357 -11.71 -1.54 -10.39
CA ASN A 357 -12.59 -1.56 -11.57
C ASN A 357 -13.49 -2.81 -11.66
N GLY A 358 -13.53 -3.65 -10.63
CA GLY A 358 -14.42 -4.82 -10.56
C GLY A 358 -13.96 -6.04 -11.37
N ILE A 359 -12.72 -6.06 -11.84
CA ILE A 359 -12.11 -7.16 -12.59
C ILE A 359 -11.51 -8.15 -11.57
N THR A 360 -12.20 -9.27 -11.38
CA THR A 360 -11.92 -10.23 -10.29
C THR A 360 -11.85 -11.70 -10.74
N SER A 361 -11.75 -11.95 -12.05
CA SER A 361 -11.66 -13.32 -12.59
C SER A 361 -11.21 -13.36 -14.04
#